data_AF-A0A3A4W1X1-F1
#
_entry.id   AF-A0A3A4W1X1-F1
#
_cell.length_a   1.000
_cell.length_b   1.000
_cell.length_c   1.000
_cell.angle_alpha   90.00
_cell.angle_beta   90.00
_cell.angle_gamma   90.00
#
_symmetry.space_group_name_H-M   'P 1'
#
loop_
_entity.id
_entity.type
_entity.pdbx_description
1 polymer ?
#
loop_
_entity_poly.entity_id
_entity_poly.type
_entity_poly.pdbx_seq_one_letter_code
_entity_poly.pdbx_strand_id
1 'polypeptide(L)'
;MNLVYLAIGIGMLVFGRKLFWLFTGGIGFFLGYTLAPKILSNQSENVILVIAVIMGLLGIFLAILIKTAAISIAGFAAGAYIVYSLLPMINFDLGNYYWLVVIVGGVLGAILAGTMFDWALIILTAASGAVLVSQTLDLTYPLSAVVLVVLFLIGLIVQGNMKSKD
;
A
#
# COMPACT_ATOMS: atom_id res chain seq x y z
N MET A 1 -21.01 12.46 -18.36
CA MET A 1 -19.56 12.28 -18.14
C MET A 1 -19.28 12.56 -16.67
N ASN A 2 -18.95 11.54 -15.89
CA ASN A 2 -18.78 11.68 -14.44
C ASN A 2 -17.42 12.32 -14.14
N LEU A 3 -17.39 13.66 -14.13
CA LEU A 3 -16.27 14.50 -13.66
C LEU A 3 -15.66 14.00 -12.34
N VAL A 4 -16.49 13.37 -11.50
CA VAL A 4 -16.11 12.73 -10.25
C VAL A 4 -15.07 11.61 -10.45
N TYR A 5 -15.26 10.70 -11.42
CA TYR A 5 -14.31 9.61 -11.67
C TYR A 5 -12.99 10.11 -12.25
N LEU A 6 -13.03 11.16 -13.07
CA LEU A 6 -11.82 11.82 -13.58
C LEU A 6 -11.02 12.46 -12.45
N ALA A 7 -11.70 13.18 -11.55
CA ALA A 7 -11.07 13.80 -10.38
C ALA A 7 -10.46 12.76 -9.43
N ILE A 8 -11.16 11.64 -9.21
CA ILE A 8 -10.65 10.51 -8.40
C ILE A 8 -9.42 9.90 -9.08
N GLY A 9 -9.47 9.64 -10.39
CA GLY A 9 -8.35 9.04 -11.13
C GLY A 9 -7.10 9.92 -11.12
N ILE A 10 -7.26 11.24 -11.34
CA ILE A 10 -6.15 12.21 -11.22
C ILE A 10 -5.65 12.27 -9.77
N GLY A 11 -6.56 12.28 -8.79
CA GLY A 11 -6.22 12.24 -7.38
C GLY A 11 -5.40 11.01 -7.02
N MET A 12 -5.74 9.83 -7.55
CA MET A 12 -4.99 8.59 -7.36
C MET A 12 -3.62 8.62 -8.02
N LEU A 13 -3.50 9.22 -9.21
CA LEU A 13 -2.23 9.37 -9.91
C LEU A 13 -1.25 10.29 -9.17
N VAL A 14 -1.75 11.31 -8.46
CA VAL A 14 -0.91 12.29 -7.75
C VAL A 14 -0.69 11.92 -6.28
N PHE A 15 -1.73 11.46 -5.59
CA PHE A 15 -1.71 11.23 -4.14
C PHE A 15 -1.69 9.75 -3.74
N GLY A 16 -1.46 8.84 -4.69
CA GLY A 16 -1.55 7.39 -4.50
C GLY A 16 -0.94 6.85 -3.20
N ARG A 17 0.33 7.17 -2.92
CA ARG A 17 1.01 6.77 -1.66
C ARG A 17 0.28 7.24 -0.39
N LYS A 18 -0.28 8.45 -0.39
CA LYS A 18 -1.02 9.01 0.75
C LYS A 18 -2.46 8.46 0.85
N LEU A 19 -3.03 8.03 -0.27
CA LEU A 19 -4.36 7.43 -0.35
C LEU A 19 -4.45 6.04 0.30
N PHE A 20 -3.33 5.36 0.59
CA PHE A 20 -3.36 4.08 1.29
C PHE A 20 -4.16 4.17 2.60
N TRP A 21 -3.94 5.23 3.36
CA TRP A 21 -4.64 5.50 4.62
C TRP A 21 -6.14 5.65 4.42
N LEU A 22 -6.54 6.35 3.36
CA LEU A 22 -7.93 6.56 3.01
C LEU A 22 -8.58 5.26 2.50
N PHE A 23 -7.83 4.41 1.81
CA PHE A 23 -8.28 3.08 1.38
C PHE A 23 -8.52 2.15 2.58
N THR A 24 -7.59 2.10 3.54
CA THR A 24 -7.75 1.25 4.73
C THR A 24 -8.87 1.77 5.63
N GLY A 25 -9.01 3.10 5.74
CA GLY A 25 -10.15 3.73 6.41
C GLY A 25 -11.47 3.46 5.69
N GLY A 26 -11.49 3.49 4.36
CA GLY A 26 -12.65 3.15 3.55
C GLY A 26 -13.09 1.70 3.73
N ILE A 27 -12.14 0.76 3.77
CA ILE A 27 -12.41 -0.65 4.09
C ILE A 27 -12.95 -0.77 5.52
N GLY A 28 -12.35 -0.07 6.50
CA GLY A 28 -12.84 -0.04 7.87
C GLY A 28 -14.27 0.50 7.98
N PHE A 29 -14.58 1.57 7.24
CA PHE A 29 -15.93 2.13 7.14
C PHE A 29 -16.90 1.14 6.51
N PHE A 30 -16.52 0.52 5.39
CA PHE A 30 -17.35 -0.46 4.69
C PHE A 30 -17.66 -1.68 5.56
N LEU A 31 -16.64 -2.19 6.28
CA LEU A 31 -16.81 -3.26 7.26
C LEU A 31 -17.71 -2.83 8.41
N GLY A 32 -17.49 -1.65 8.98
CA GLY A 32 -18.35 -1.09 10.03
C GLY A 32 -19.80 -0.96 9.57
N TYR A 33 -20.03 -0.42 8.38
CA TYR A 33 -21.36 -0.26 7.80
C TYR A 33 -22.04 -1.61 7.50
N THR A 34 -21.28 -2.62 7.07
CA THR A 34 -21.82 -3.94 6.71
C THR A 34 -22.03 -4.86 7.92
N LEU A 35 -21.18 -4.76 8.94
CA LEU A 35 -21.21 -5.62 10.13
C LEU A 35 -22.04 -5.02 11.27
N ALA A 36 -22.07 -3.70 11.43
CA ALA A 36 -22.84 -3.05 12.48
C ALA A 36 -24.33 -3.45 12.48
N PRO A 37 -25.04 -3.48 11.34
CA PRO A 37 -26.45 -3.91 11.32
C PRO A 37 -26.63 -5.41 11.61
N LYS A 38 -25.61 -6.24 11.37
CA LYS A 38 -25.65 -7.69 11.61
C LYS A 38 -25.44 -8.05 13.09
N ILE A 39 -24.61 -7.26 13.79
CA ILE A 39 -24.26 -7.48 15.20
C ILE A 39 -25.25 -6.73 16.10
N LEU A 40 -25.62 -5.51 15.72
CA LEU A 40 -26.55 -4.63 16.44
C LEU A 40 -27.83 -4.48 15.61
N SER A 41 -28.58 -5.57 15.51
CA SER A 41 -29.90 -5.57 14.88
C SER A 41 -30.80 -4.56 15.59
N ASN A 42 -31.54 -3.73 14.83
CA ASN A 42 -32.55 -2.77 15.31
C ASN A 42 -32.06 -1.38 15.77
N GLN A 43 -30.86 -0.94 15.37
CA GLN A 43 -30.38 0.42 15.62
C GLN A 43 -30.72 1.40 14.48
N SER A 44 -30.85 2.68 14.81
CA SER A 44 -31.12 3.73 13.81
C SER A 44 -29.95 3.91 12.85
N GLU A 45 -30.26 4.33 11.62
CA GLU A 45 -29.27 4.51 10.55
C GLU A 45 -28.13 5.46 10.97
N ASN A 46 -28.45 6.50 11.75
CA ASN A 46 -27.46 7.44 12.29
C ASN A 46 -26.44 6.75 13.20
N VAL A 47 -26.85 5.78 14.02
CA VAL A 47 -25.96 5.04 14.92
C VAL A 47 -25.05 4.12 14.12
N ILE A 48 -25.57 3.47 13.07
CA ILE A 48 -24.79 2.63 12.15
C ILE A 48 -23.72 3.47 11.45
N LEU A 49 -24.08 4.68 10.99
CA LEU A 49 -23.16 5.61 10.35
C LEU A 49 -22.03 6.05 11.30
N VAL A 50 -22.36 6.37 12.55
CA VAL A 50 -21.34 6.72 13.57
C VAL A 50 -20.39 5.55 13.82
N ILE A 51 -20.90 4.32 13.95
CA ILE A 51 -20.06 3.13 14.12
C ILE A 51 -19.16 2.90 12.90
N ALA A 52 -19.69 3.08 11.68
CA ALA A 52 -18.92 2.96 10.46
C ALA A 52 -17.77 3.98 10.40
N VAL A 53 -18.02 5.25 10.79
CA VAL A 53 -16.98 6.28 10.87
C VAL A 53 -15.91 5.91 11.91
N ILE A 54 -16.31 5.46 13.10
CA ILE A 54 -15.37 5.02 14.14
C ILE A 54 -14.52 3.84 13.65
N MET A 55 -15.14 2.84 13.01
CA MET A 55 -14.43 1.71 12.42
C MET A 55 -13.48 2.14 11.30
N GLY A 56 -13.86 3.12 10.49
CA GLY A 56 -12.99 3.73 9.48
C GLY A 56 -11.77 4.41 10.09
N LEU A 57 -11.97 5.21 11.15
CA LEU A 57 -10.89 5.85 11.91
C LEU A 57 -9.99 4.81 12.60
N LEU A 58 -10.55 3.72 13.12
CA LEU A 58 -9.76 2.63 13.66
C LEU A 58 -8.92 1.95 12.57
N GLY A 59 -9.51 1.67 11.41
CA GLY A 59 -8.78 1.10 10.26
C GLY A 59 -7.60 1.98 9.83
N ILE A 60 -7.83 3.29 9.81
CA ILE A 60 -6.83 4.35 9.59
C ILE A 60 -5.69 4.29 10.60
N PHE A 61 -6.02 4.19 11.88
CA PHE A 61 -5.05 4.16 12.97
C PHE A 61 -4.22 2.87 12.92
N LEU A 62 -4.88 1.72 12.75
CA LEU A 62 -4.24 0.42 12.59
C LEU A 62 -3.34 0.40 11.36
N ALA A 63 -3.76 0.99 10.25
CA ALA A 63 -2.98 1.03 9.01
C ALA A 63 -1.65 1.77 9.19
N ILE A 64 -1.60 2.84 10.00
CA ILE A 64 -0.34 3.55 10.26
C ILE A 64 0.54 2.74 11.21
N LEU A 65 -0.03 2.23 12.30
CA LEU A 65 0.73 1.58 13.37
C LEU A 65 1.26 0.19 12.96
N ILE A 66 0.39 -0.63 12.37
CA ILE A 66 0.69 -2.04 12.08
C ILE A 66 1.51 -2.18 10.80
N LYS A 67 1.26 -1.36 9.77
CA LYS A 67 1.97 -1.44 8.48
C LYS A 67 3.49 -1.43 8.68
N THR A 68 4.00 -0.43 9.40
CA THR A 68 5.45 -0.23 9.57
C THR A 68 6.07 -1.36 10.39
N ALA A 69 5.39 -1.84 11.42
CA ALA A 69 5.87 -2.96 12.24
C ALA A 69 5.83 -4.29 11.46
N ALA A 70 4.73 -4.58 10.77
CA ALA A 70 4.55 -5.83 10.03
C ALA A 70 5.59 -5.96 8.90
N ILE A 71 5.80 -4.90 8.12
CA ILE A 71 6.76 -4.91 7.01
C ILE A 71 8.19 -5.04 7.53
N SER A 72 8.54 -4.30 8.59
CA SER A 72 9.91 -4.34 9.14
C SER A 72 10.22 -5.68 9.79
N ILE A 73 9.29 -6.27 10.55
CA ILE A 73 9.45 -7.59 11.16
C ILE A 73 9.54 -8.68 10.09
N ALA A 74 8.65 -8.66 9.09
CA ALA A 74 8.69 -9.63 8.00
C ALA A 74 10.00 -9.52 7.19
N GLY A 75 10.42 -8.28 6.87
CA GLY A 75 11.68 -8.02 6.18
C GLY A 75 12.90 -8.44 7.00
N PHE A 76 12.89 -8.19 8.31
CA PHE A 76 13.93 -8.62 9.22
C PHE A 76 14.05 -10.14 9.27
N ALA A 77 12.92 -10.82 9.50
CA ALA A 77 12.89 -12.27 9.56
C ALA A 77 13.36 -12.90 8.24
N ALA A 78 12.88 -12.39 7.10
CA ALA A 78 13.29 -12.87 5.78
C ALA A 78 14.77 -12.59 5.49
N GLY A 79 15.26 -11.38 5.76
CA GLY A 79 16.66 -11.01 5.54
C GLY A 79 17.62 -11.80 6.42
N ALA A 80 17.29 -11.96 7.70
CA ALA A 80 18.05 -12.78 8.63
C ALA A 80 18.08 -14.25 8.19
N TYR A 81 16.93 -14.79 7.77
CA TYR A 81 16.82 -16.17 7.28
C TYR A 81 17.65 -16.39 6.01
N ILE A 82 17.56 -15.50 5.02
CA ILE A 82 18.34 -15.59 3.78
C ILE A 82 19.83 -15.62 4.10
N VAL A 83 20.31 -14.68 4.92
CA VAL A 83 21.73 -14.63 5.30
C VAL A 83 22.14 -15.86 6.10
N TYR A 84 21.32 -16.31 7.05
CA TYR A 84 21.52 -17.54 7.82
C TYR A 84 21.66 -18.77 6.90
N SER A 85 20.81 -18.89 5.88
CA SER A 85 20.84 -20.01 4.92
C SER A 85 22.02 -19.94 3.95
N LEU A 86 22.43 -18.73 3.55
CA LEU A 86 23.54 -18.56 2.59
C LEU A 86 24.91 -18.69 3.26
N LEU A 87 25.07 -18.24 4.50
CA LEU A 87 26.33 -18.23 5.24
C LEU A 87 27.11 -19.56 5.20
N PRO A 88 26.48 -20.72 5.51
CA PRO A 88 27.15 -22.02 5.43
C PRO A 88 27.59 -22.40 4.01
N MET A 89 26.92 -21.90 2.96
CA MET A 89 27.24 -22.23 1.57
C MET A 89 28.55 -21.59 1.09
N ILE A 90 28.98 -20.50 1.73
CA ILE A 90 30.17 -19.74 1.35
C ILE A 90 31.43 -20.27 2.06
N ASN A 91 31.31 -21.32 2.91
CA ASN A 91 32.39 -21.86 3.75
C ASN A 91 33.17 -20.78 4.53
N PHE A 92 32.49 -19.68 4.88
CA PHE A 92 33.09 -18.55 5.58
C PHE A 92 32.99 -18.79 7.09
N ASP A 93 34.11 -19.11 7.73
CA ASP A 93 34.14 -19.41 9.15
C ASP A 93 34.15 -18.12 9.98
N LEU A 94 32.95 -17.67 10.35
CA LEU A 94 32.75 -16.44 11.11
C LEU A 94 32.77 -16.67 12.63
N GLY A 95 32.89 -17.92 13.08
CA GLY A 95 32.89 -18.29 14.50
C GLY A 95 31.83 -17.53 15.31
N ASN A 96 32.28 -16.74 16.29
CA ASN A 96 31.41 -15.98 17.19
C ASN A 96 30.80 -14.70 16.56
N TYR A 97 31.16 -14.30 15.34
CA TYR A 97 30.57 -13.16 14.65
C TYR A 97 29.34 -13.53 13.80
N TYR A 98 29.01 -14.82 13.72
CA TYR A 98 27.90 -15.34 12.93
C TYR A 98 26.56 -14.64 13.21
N TRP A 99 26.22 -14.46 14.49
CA TRP A 99 24.98 -13.78 14.91
C TRP A 99 24.93 -12.32 14.44
N LEU A 100 26.08 -11.65 14.38
CA LEU A 100 26.17 -10.24 14.00
C LEU A 100 25.90 -10.07 12.50
N VAL A 101 26.42 -10.97 11.66
CA VAL A 101 26.15 -10.98 10.21
C VAL A 101 24.67 -11.27 9.93
N VAL A 102 24.05 -12.19 10.67
CA VAL A 102 22.62 -12.49 10.55
C VAL A 102 21.75 -11.29 10.94
N ILE A 103 22.09 -10.57 12.01
CA ILE A 103 21.38 -9.34 12.39
C ILE A 103 21.52 -8.27 11.31
N VAL A 104 22.72 -8.08 10.75
CA VAL A 104 22.93 -7.14 9.63
C VAL A 104 22.07 -7.54 8.43
N GLY A 105 22.01 -8.83 8.11
CA GLY A 105 21.10 -9.38 7.09
C GLY A 105 19.64 -9.05 7.35
N GLY A 106 19.19 -9.21 8.60
CA GLY A 106 17.84 -8.84 9.01
C GLY A 106 17.58 -7.34 8.87
N VAL A 107 18.47 -6.47 9.35
CA VAL A 107 18.31 -5.02 9.23
C VAL A 107 18.24 -4.59 7.76
N LEU A 108 19.11 -5.13 6.90
CA LEU A 108 19.05 -4.90 5.47
C LEU A 108 17.73 -5.38 4.86
N GLY A 109 17.26 -6.57 5.26
CA GLY A 109 15.96 -7.11 4.83
C GLY A 109 14.78 -6.24 5.25
N ALA A 110 14.79 -5.69 6.45
CA ALA A 110 13.75 -4.76 6.94
C ALA A 110 13.72 -3.46 6.11
N ILE A 111 14.89 -2.89 5.81
CA ILE A 111 15.01 -1.68 4.99
C ILE A 111 14.54 -1.95 3.55
N LEU A 112 14.97 -3.08 2.97
CA LEU A 112 14.54 -3.51 1.62
C LEU A 112 13.03 -3.73 1.56
N ALA A 113 12.45 -4.44 2.52
CA ALA A 113 11.00 -4.68 2.55
C ALA A 113 10.21 -3.37 2.69
N GLY A 114 10.66 -2.46 3.56
CA GLY A 114 10.05 -1.14 3.73
C GLY A 114 10.07 -0.33 2.43
N THR A 115 11.22 -0.27 1.77
CA THR A 115 11.37 0.47 0.51
C THR A 115 10.58 -0.13 -0.64
N MET A 116 10.49 -1.46 -0.72
CA MET A 116 9.69 -2.19 -1.72
C MET A 116 8.19 -2.00 -1.50
N PHE A 117 7.72 -1.97 -0.26
CA PHE A 117 6.30 -1.76 0.01
C PHE A 117 5.81 -0.39 -0.49
N ASP A 118 6.61 0.66 -0.30
CA ASP A 118 6.28 1.98 -0.82
C ASP A 118 6.23 1.99 -2.36
N TRP A 119 7.15 1.28 -3.03
CA TRP A 119 7.09 1.09 -4.48
C TRP A 119 5.86 0.30 -4.93
N ALA A 120 5.48 -0.74 -4.19
CA ALA A 120 4.28 -1.52 -4.48
C ALA A 120 3.02 -0.63 -4.43
N LEU A 121 2.91 0.27 -3.44
CA LEU A 121 1.82 1.24 -3.36
C LEU A 121 1.81 2.21 -4.54
N ILE A 122 2.98 2.73 -4.94
CA ILE A 122 3.11 3.62 -6.10
C ILE A 122 2.61 2.93 -7.36
N ILE A 123 3.07 1.70 -7.62
CA ILE A 123 2.66 0.92 -8.80
C ILE A 123 1.15 0.66 -8.79
N LEU A 124 0.60 0.17 -7.67
CA LEU A 124 -0.82 -0.18 -7.57
C LEU A 124 -1.72 1.04 -7.81
N THR A 125 -1.37 2.18 -7.22
CA THR A 125 -2.18 3.40 -7.29
C THR A 125 -2.02 4.12 -8.61
N ALA A 126 -0.82 4.16 -9.19
CA ALA A 126 -0.61 4.66 -10.54
C ALA A 126 -1.39 3.82 -11.56
N ALA A 127 -1.38 2.49 -11.44
CA ALA A 127 -2.12 1.60 -12.35
C ALA A 127 -3.63 1.80 -12.21
N SER A 128 -4.14 1.81 -10.98
CA SER A 128 -5.57 2.03 -10.71
C SER A 128 -6.04 3.40 -11.20
N GLY A 129 -5.26 4.46 -10.93
CA GLY A 129 -5.56 5.82 -11.40
C GLY A 129 -5.53 5.93 -12.92
N ALA A 130 -4.54 5.33 -13.59
CA ALA A 130 -4.45 5.31 -15.05
C ALA A 130 -5.63 4.58 -15.70
N VAL A 131 -6.05 3.45 -15.13
CA VAL A 131 -7.25 2.71 -15.59
C VAL A 131 -8.49 3.60 -15.48
N LEU A 132 -8.75 4.19 -14.31
CA LEU A 132 -9.92 5.06 -14.09
C LEU A 132 -9.97 6.24 -15.06
N VAL A 133 -8.83 6.92 -15.28
CA VAL A 133 -8.76 8.04 -16.22
C VAL A 133 -8.96 7.55 -17.67
N SER A 134 -8.31 6.46 -18.07
CA SER A 134 -8.45 5.94 -19.45
C SER A 134 -9.88 5.49 -19.79
N GLN A 135 -10.60 4.90 -18.82
CA GLN A 135 -11.98 4.47 -18.98
C GLN A 135 -12.95 5.65 -19.06
N THR A 136 -12.70 6.73 -18.33
CA THR A 136 -13.58 7.92 -18.32
C THR A 136 -13.48 8.78 -19.58
N LEU A 137 -12.41 8.62 -20.36
CA LEU A 137 -12.21 9.33 -21.62
C LEU A 137 -12.94 8.65 -22.80
N ASP A 138 -13.58 7.49 -22.59
CA ASP A 138 -14.35 6.72 -23.60
C ASP A 138 -13.59 6.55 -24.95
N LEU A 139 -12.27 6.38 -24.90
CA LEU A 139 -11.43 6.30 -26.09
C LEU A 139 -11.53 4.93 -26.77
N THR A 140 -11.58 4.91 -28.10
CA THR A 140 -11.54 3.67 -28.88
C THR A 140 -10.16 3.01 -28.82
N TYR A 141 -10.12 1.68 -28.77
CA TYR A 141 -8.89 0.92 -28.93
C TYR A 141 -8.27 1.20 -30.32
N PRO A 142 -6.94 1.40 -30.46
CA PRO A 142 -5.87 1.22 -29.48
C PRO A 142 -5.49 2.47 -28.68
N LEU A 143 -6.12 3.61 -28.95
CA LEU A 143 -5.74 4.91 -28.38
C LEU A 143 -5.91 4.93 -26.84
N SER A 144 -6.93 4.22 -26.32
CA SER A 144 -7.13 4.02 -24.89
C SER A 144 -5.96 3.31 -24.20
N ALA A 145 -5.38 2.29 -24.84
CA ALA A 145 -4.24 1.55 -24.29
C ALA A 145 -2.97 2.43 -24.24
N VAL A 146 -2.74 3.24 -25.27
CA VAL A 146 -1.62 4.19 -25.29
C VAL A 146 -1.77 5.22 -24.16
N VAL A 147 -2.97 5.80 -24.01
CA VAL A 147 -3.25 6.77 -22.94
C VAL A 147 -3.07 6.14 -21.55
N LEU A 148 -3.54 4.91 -21.33
CA LEU A 148 -3.33 4.18 -20.08
C LEU A 148 -1.85 4.02 -19.76
N VAL A 149 -1.03 3.56 -20.72
CA VAL A 149 0.40 3.36 -20.51
C VAL A 149 1.10 4.68 -20.22
N VAL A 150 0.80 5.74 -20.98
CA VAL A 150 1.37 7.07 -20.76
C VAL A 150 1.01 7.61 -19.37
N LEU A 151 -0.26 7.54 -18.98
CA LEU A 151 -0.72 7.99 -17.65
C LEU A 151 -0.10 7.17 -16.52
N PHE A 152 0.05 5.86 -16.71
CA PHE A 152 0.70 4.99 -15.73
C PHE A 152 2.17 5.39 -15.53
N LEU A 153 2.92 5.61 -16.61
CA LEU A 153 4.31 6.07 -16.54
C LEU A 153 4.42 7.45 -15.87
N ILE A 154 3.52 8.38 -16.21
CA ILE A 154 3.45 9.68 -15.54
C ILE A 154 3.22 9.50 -14.04
N GLY A 155 2.27 8.66 -13.65
CA GLY A 155 1.99 8.33 -12.24
C GLY A 155 3.21 7.76 -11.52
N LEU A 156 3.94 6.83 -12.13
CA LEU A 156 5.17 6.27 -11.57
C LEU A 156 6.24 7.34 -11.35
N ILE A 157 6.47 8.22 -12.34
CA ILE A 157 7.49 9.27 -12.26
C ILE A 157 7.11 10.30 -11.18
N VAL A 158 5.87 10.76 -11.18
CA VAL A 158 5.38 11.78 -10.23
C VAL A 158 5.45 11.25 -8.80
N GLN A 159 4.86 10.08 -8.53
CA GLN A 159 4.84 9.51 -7.19
C GLN A 159 6.23 9.03 -6.74
N GLY A 160 7.04 8.50 -7.67
CA GLY A 160 8.43 8.10 -7.41
C GLY A 160 9.32 9.29 -7.02
N ASN A 161 9.20 10.42 -7.71
CA ASN A 161 9.94 11.64 -7.37
C ASN A 161 9.49 12.24 -6.03
N MET A 162 8.21 12.11 -5.65
CA MET A 162 7.74 12.53 -4.34
C MET A 162 8.36 11.68 -3.21
N LYS A 163 8.56 10.38 -3.42
CA LYS A 163 9.25 9.51 -2.46
C LYS A 163 10.69 9.96 -2.18
N SER A 164 11.41 10.46 -3.18
CA SER A 164 12.80 10.91 -3.01
C SER A 164 12.95 12.20 -2.19
N LYS A 165 11.86 12.91 -1.91
CA LYS A 165 11.88 14.19 -1.16
C LYS A 165 11.52 14.04 0.32
N ASP A 166 11.00 12.88 0.73
CA ASP A 166 10.75 12.51 2.13
C ASP A 166 11.93 11.73 2.70
#